data_AF-A0A8B3CLS7-F1
#
_entry.id   AF-A0A8B3CLS7-F1
#
_cell.length_a   1.000
_cell.length_b   1.000
_cell.length_c   1.000
_cell.angle_alpha   90.00
_cell.angle_beta   90.00
_cell.angle_gamma   90.00
#
_symmetry.space_group_name_H-M   'P 1'
#
loop_
_entity.id
_entity.type
_entity.pdbx_description
1 polymer ?
#
loop_
_entity_poly.entity_id
_entity_poly.type
_entity_poly.pdbx_seq_one_letter_code
_entity_poly.pdbx_strand_id
1 'polypeptide(L)'
;RSNKNAGFDHIPYIGGSSIEVSDHYKPVNQSERVPGDIKIVTIRDSNGKVIDGHGMIYNGSKSSKEFYEMSSSGMKANKDYMEDYYISRYKGKMQSGEYTMESGYYRPLEKQ
;
A
#
# COMPACT_ATOMS: atom_id res chain seq x y z
N ARG A 1 7.61 -5.94 18.39
CA ARG A 1 9.03 -5.64 18.07
C ARG A 1 9.10 -5.56 16.56
N SER A 2 9.25 -4.35 16.00
CA SER A 2 9.37 -4.15 14.56
C SER A 2 10.60 -4.90 14.04
N ASN A 3 10.43 -5.64 12.95
CA ASN A 3 11.50 -6.44 12.35
C ASN A 3 12.40 -5.50 11.55
N LYS A 4 13.31 -4.81 12.25
CA LYS A 4 14.18 -3.74 11.73
C LYS A 4 15.41 -4.22 10.91
N ASN A 5 15.43 -5.46 10.41
CA ASN A 5 16.66 -6.06 9.85
C ASN A 5 16.60 -6.44 8.36
N ALA A 6 15.72 -5.84 7.56
CA ALA A 6 15.69 -6.10 6.11
C ALA A 6 16.33 -5.01 5.24
N GLY A 7 17.07 -4.05 5.84
CA GLY A 7 17.93 -3.13 5.08
C GLY A 7 17.19 -2.19 4.12
N PHE A 8 15.90 -1.92 4.36
CA PHE A 8 15.06 -1.09 3.50
C PHE A 8 15.19 0.42 3.75
N ASP A 9 16.14 0.85 4.58
CA ASP A 9 16.28 2.25 4.97
C ASP A 9 16.72 3.19 3.82
N HIS A 10 17.16 2.64 2.67
CA HIS A 10 17.82 3.41 1.60
C HIS A 10 17.41 3.04 0.16
N ILE A 11 16.25 2.42 -0.09
CA ILE A 11 15.80 2.28 -1.49
C ILE A 11 15.29 3.64 -1.98
N PRO A 12 15.95 4.29 -2.96
CA PRO A 12 15.45 5.54 -3.51
C PRO A 12 14.09 5.29 -4.18
N TYR A 13 13.12 6.12 -3.81
CA TYR A 13 11.75 6.13 -4.30
C TYR A 13 11.72 6.23 -5.84
N ILE A 14 11.24 5.18 -6.53
CA ILE A 14 11.04 5.17 -7.98
C ILE A 14 9.54 5.00 -8.22
N GLY A 15 8.85 6.11 -8.49
CA GLY A 15 7.40 6.27 -8.69
C GLY A 15 6.53 5.01 -8.88
N GLY A 16 5.52 4.84 -8.02
CA GLY A 16 4.56 3.74 -8.10
C GLY A 16 3.22 4.12 -8.69
N SER A 17 2.15 3.58 -8.11
CA SER A 17 0.75 3.81 -8.52
C SER A 17 0.52 5.27 -8.91
N SER A 18 -0.37 5.55 -9.86
CA SER A 18 -0.66 6.92 -10.30
C SER A 18 -0.97 7.88 -9.14
N ILE A 19 -1.38 7.35 -7.97
CA ILE A 19 -1.56 8.13 -6.74
C ILE A 19 -0.23 8.53 -6.09
N GLU A 20 0.77 7.65 -6.07
CA GLU A 20 2.07 7.89 -5.43
C GLU A 20 2.84 9.01 -6.14
N VAL A 21 2.72 9.08 -7.47
CA VAL A 21 3.40 10.08 -8.31
C VAL A 21 2.53 11.29 -8.67
N SER A 22 1.31 11.37 -8.16
CA SER A 22 0.36 12.42 -8.53
C SER A 22 0.36 13.58 -7.54
N ASP A 23 0.38 14.79 -8.09
CA ASP A 23 0.22 16.04 -7.33
C ASP A 23 -1.18 16.19 -6.72
N HIS A 24 -2.12 15.28 -7.01
CA HIS A 24 -3.46 15.26 -6.43
C HIS A 24 -3.52 14.54 -5.07
N TYR A 25 -2.40 14.00 -4.59
CA TYR A 25 -2.34 13.27 -3.34
C TYR A 25 -1.12 13.68 -2.53
N LYS A 26 -1.23 13.61 -1.20
CA LYS A 26 -0.09 13.77 -0.30
C LYS A 26 0.14 12.51 0.53
N PRO A 27 1.40 12.10 0.75
CA PRO A 27 1.71 11.06 1.73
C PRO A 27 1.22 11.45 3.12
N VAL A 28 0.73 10.48 3.88
CA VAL A 28 0.34 10.65 5.30
C VAL A 28 0.91 9.52 6.14
N ASN A 29 1.25 9.80 7.40
CA ASN A 29 1.64 8.76 8.33
C ASN A 29 0.42 7.94 8.75
N GLN A 30 0.61 6.65 9.02
CA GLN A 30 -0.48 5.77 9.47
C GLN A 30 -1.15 6.27 10.77
N SER A 31 -0.43 6.96 11.65
CA SER A 31 -0.99 7.55 12.88
C SER A 31 -1.86 8.79 12.64
N GLU A 32 -1.74 9.41 11.46
CA GLU A 32 -2.42 10.66 11.09
C GLU A 32 -3.54 10.44 10.06
N ARG A 33 -3.80 9.16 9.74
CA ARG A 33 -4.82 8.78 8.76
C ARG A 33 -6.22 9.16 9.24
N VAL A 34 -7.03 9.66 8.33
CA VAL A 34 -8.44 9.99 8.54
C VAL A 34 -9.31 9.24 7.52
N PRO A 35 -10.61 9.01 7.80
CA PRO A 35 -11.50 8.38 6.82
C PRO A 35 -11.41 9.05 5.44
N GLY A 36 -11.27 8.24 4.39
CA GLY A 36 -11.05 8.70 3.03
C GLY A 36 -9.59 8.64 2.56
N ASP A 37 -8.62 8.54 3.47
CA ASP A 37 -7.22 8.28 3.10
C ASP A 37 -7.07 6.91 2.44
N ILE A 38 -6.17 6.79 1.47
CA ILE A 38 -6.00 5.60 0.65
C ILE A 38 -4.72 4.89 1.08
N LYS A 39 -4.82 3.63 1.51
CA LYS A 39 -3.68 2.72 1.61
C LYS A 39 -3.39 2.12 0.24
N ILE A 40 -2.14 2.18 -0.19
CA ILE A 40 -1.67 1.51 -1.41
C ILE A 40 -0.61 0.50 -1.00
N VAL A 41 -0.66 -0.69 -1.59
CA VAL A 41 0.39 -1.70 -1.48
C VAL A 41 0.77 -2.10 -2.90
N THR A 42 2.05 -1.99 -3.22
CA THR A 42 2.60 -2.16 -4.56
C THR A 42 3.72 -3.20 -4.53
N ILE A 43 3.75 -4.10 -5.51
CA ILE A 43 4.84 -5.06 -5.73
C ILE A 43 5.61 -4.65 -6.97
N ARG A 44 6.93 -4.59 -6.86
CA ARG A 44 7.82 -4.24 -7.96
C ARG A 44 8.77 -5.37 -8.28
N ASP A 45 9.17 -5.44 -9.54
CA ASP A 45 10.33 -6.24 -9.94
C ASP A 45 11.65 -5.54 -9.63
N SER A 46 12.76 -6.24 -9.85
CA SER A 46 14.12 -5.74 -9.62
C SER A 46 14.51 -4.54 -10.49
N ASN A 47 13.73 -4.22 -11.53
CA ASN A 47 13.90 -3.03 -12.35
C ASN A 47 13.02 -1.86 -11.88
N GLY A 48 12.31 -2.03 -10.77
CA GLY A 48 11.40 -1.02 -10.21
C GLY A 48 10.03 -0.97 -10.89
N LYS A 49 9.74 -1.85 -11.84
CA LYS A 49 8.44 -1.89 -12.54
C LYS A 49 7.39 -2.47 -11.62
N VAL A 50 6.24 -1.81 -11.52
CA VAL A 50 5.06 -2.33 -10.83
C VAL A 50 4.52 -3.57 -11.55
N ILE A 51 4.44 -4.68 -10.83
CA ILE A 51 3.92 -5.97 -11.34
C ILE A 51 2.58 -6.37 -10.71
N ASP A 52 2.26 -5.83 -9.54
CA ASP A 52 1.00 -6.05 -8.82
C ASP A 52 0.77 -4.89 -7.86
N GLY A 53 -0.47 -4.64 -7.46
CA GLY A 53 -0.79 -3.66 -6.44
C GLY A 53 -2.28 -3.53 -6.18
N HIS A 54 -2.61 -2.99 -5.01
CA HIS A 54 -4.00 -2.76 -4.60
C HIS A 54 -4.14 -1.51 -3.75
N GLY A 55 -5.26 -0.81 -3.95
CA GLY A 55 -5.65 0.38 -3.19
C GLY A 55 -6.88 0.13 -2.33
N MET A 56 -6.84 0.56 -1.08
CA MET A 56 -7.93 0.43 -0.11
C MET A 56 -8.21 1.80 0.55
N ILE A 57 -9.48 2.13 0.77
CA ILE A 57 -9.87 3.40 1.40
C ILE A 57 -10.05 3.16 2.90
N TYR A 58 -9.29 3.86 3.73
CA TYR A 58 -9.45 3.83 5.18
C TYR A 58 -10.81 4.41 5.58
N ASN A 59 -11.58 3.67 6.38
CA ASN A 59 -12.96 4.05 6.73
C ASN A 59 -13.13 4.57 8.17
N GLY A 60 -12.05 4.57 8.97
CA GLY A 60 -12.08 5.03 10.38
C GLY A 60 -12.75 4.09 11.37
N SER A 61 -13.16 2.89 10.95
CA SER A 61 -13.78 1.93 11.85
C SER A 61 -12.79 1.46 12.91
N LYS A 62 -13.25 1.38 14.17
CA LYS A 62 -12.53 0.72 15.27
C LYS A 62 -12.72 -0.80 15.26
N SER A 63 -13.50 -1.33 14.33
CA SER A 63 -13.67 -2.77 14.13
C SER A 63 -12.50 -3.36 13.35
N SER A 64 -12.48 -4.70 13.22
CA SER A 64 -11.50 -5.39 12.37
C SER A 64 -11.66 -5.10 10.86
N LYS A 65 -12.70 -4.37 10.43
CA LYS A 65 -12.96 -4.01 9.02
C LYS A 65 -12.72 -2.52 8.76
N GLU A 66 -11.48 -2.09 8.89
CA GLU A 66 -11.07 -0.68 8.86
C GLU A 66 -10.89 -0.08 7.45
N PHE A 67 -11.05 -0.89 6.39
CA PHE A 67 -10.90 -0.46 5.00
C PHE A 67 -12.14 -0.77 4.16
N TYR A 68 -12.43 0.09 3.17
CA TYR A 68 -13.23 -0.27 2.00
C TYR A 68 -12.30 -0.70 0.86
N GLU A 69 -12.64 -1.80 0.20
CA GLU A 69 -11.92 -2.27 -0.98
C GLU A 69 -12.89 -2.55 -2.12
N MET A 70 -12.41 -2.42 -3.35
CA MET A 70 -13.13 -2.82 -4.55
C MET A 70 -12.81 -4.27 -4.88
N SER A 71 -13.86 -5.08 -5.02
CA SER A 71 -13.77 -6.45 -5.52
C SER A 71 -14.61 -6.61 -6.79
N SER A 72 -14.52 -7.78 -7.44
CA SER A 72 -15.39 -8.11 -8.58
C SER A 72 -16.89 -8.08 -8.24
N SER A 73 -17.25 -8.21 -6.96
CA SER A 73 -18.64 -8.13 -6.48
C SER A 73 -19.04 -6.74 -5.97
N GLY A 74 -18.19 -5.73 -6.18
CA GLY A 74 -18.40 -4.36 -5.71
C GLY A 74 -17.59 -3.99 -4.47
N MET A 75 -17.92 -2.83 -3.89
CA MET A 75 -17.22 -2.26 -2.75
C MET A 75 -17.66 -2.92 -1.44
N LYS A 76 -16.70 -3.37 -0.62
CA LYS A 76 -16.99 -3.99 0.68
C LYS A 76 -16.00 -3.55 1.75
N ALA A 77 -16.42 -3.63 3.02
CA ALA A 77 -15.54 -3.40 4.14
C ALA A 77 -14.67 -4.65 4.43
N ASN A 78 -13.38 -4.45 4.62
CA ASN A 78 -12.40 -5.50 4.90
C ASN A 78 -11.33 -5.05 5.91
N LYS A 79 -10.56 -6.01 6.42
CA LYS A 79 -9.43 -5.80 7.34
C LYS A 79 -8.18 -5.29 6.61
N ASP A 80 -7.15 -4.87 7.34
CA ASP A 80 -5.82 -4.69 6.73
C ASP A 80 -5.19 -6.08 6.47
N TYR A 81 -5.15 -6.53 5.22
CA TYR A 81 -4.58 -7.85 4.86
C TYR A 81 -3.69 -7.85 3.63
N MET A 82 -3.58 -6.74 2.89
CA MET A 82 -2.91 -6.72 1.59
C MET A 82 -1.42 -7.07 1.69
N GLU A 83 -0.72 -6.57 2.71
CA GLU A 83 0.69 -6.87 2.91
C GLU A 83 0.92 -8.36 3.18
N ASP A 84 0.15 -8.95 4.10
CA ASP A 84 0.21 -10.39 4.40
C ASP A 84 -0.14 -11.24 3.17
N TYR A 85 -1.14 -10.82 2.41
CA TYR A 85 -1.54 -11.48 1.16
C TYR A 85 -0.39 -11.51 0.16
N TYR A 86 0.27 -10.36 -0.07
CA TYR A 86 1.38 -10.29 -1.02
C TYR A 86 2.65 -10.97 -0.52
N ILE A 87 2.96 -10.90 0.77
CA ILE A 87 4.04 -11.69 1.38
C ILE A 87 3.80 -13.18 1.14
N SER A 88 2.57 -13.66 1.34
CA SER A 88 2.23 -15.07 1.08
C SER A 88 2.37 -15.43 -0.41
N ARG A 89 1.86 -14.58 -1.29
CA ARG A 89 1.84 -14.80 -2.75
C ARG A 89 3.23 -14.76 -3.40
N TYR A 90 4.10 -13.86 -2.93
CA TYR A 90 5.40 -13.57 -3.56
C TYR A 90 6.61 -13.94 -2.69
N LYS A 91 6.41 -14.68 -1.60
CA LYS A 91 7.45 -15.05 -0.62
C LYS A 91 8.79 -15.43 -1.24
N GLY A 92 8.79 -16.40 -2.17
CA GLY A 92 10.02 -16.90 -2.79
C GLY A 92 10.76 -15.82 -3.60
N LYS A 93 10.01 -14.97 -4.31
CA LYS A 93 10.56 -13.89 -5.13
C LYS A 93 11.04 -12.70 -4.30
N MET A 94 10.38 -12.43 -3.17
CA MET A 94 10.86 -11.46 -2.20
C MET A 94 12.14 -11.94 -1.51
N GLN A 95 12.20 -13.23 -1.16
CA GLN A 95 13.40 -13.83 -0.54
C GLN A 95 14.60 -13.87 -1.48
N SER A 96 14.38 -14.05 -2.78
CA SER A 96 15.45 -13.98 -3.79
C SER A 96 15.85 -12.55 -4.16
N GLY A 97 15.12 -11.53 -3.66
CA GLY A 97 15.31 -10.14 -4.07
C GLY A 97 14.82 -9.82 -5.48
N GLU A 98 14.13 -10.75 -6.14
CA GLU A 98 13.49 -10.49 -7.44
C GLU A 98 12.42 -9.42 -7.29
N TYR A 99 11.61 -9.48 -6.22
CA TYR A 99 10.51 -8.57 -5.95
C TYR A 99 10.65 -7.80 -4.63
N THR A 100 10.20 -6.55 -4.63
CA THR A 100 10.05 -5.71 -3.42
C THR A 100 8.58 -5.32 -3.20
N MET A 101 8.22 -5.04 -1.96
CA MET A 101 6.90 -4.53 -1.59
C MET A 101 7.04 -3.15 -0.97
N GLU A 102 6.21 -2.22 -1.43
CA GLU A 102 6.08 -0.88 -0.90
C GLU A 102 4.64 -0.65 -0.46
N SER A 103 4.44 -0.01 0.69
CA SER A 103 3.11 0.42 1.11
C SER A 103 3.14 1.84 1.67
N GLY A 104 2.03 2.55 1.48
CA GLY A 104 1.90 3.94 1.90
C GLY A 104 0.45 4.35 2.06
N TYR A 105 0.23 5.42 2.82
CA TYR A 105 -1.06 6.07 2.94
C TYR A 105 -1.03 7.43 2.23
N TYR A 106 -2.11 7.74 1.51
CA TYR A 106 -2.20 8.92 0.67
C TYR A 106 -3.53 9.62 0.89
N ARG A 107 -3.48 10.93 1.17
CA ARG A 107 -4.67 11.77 1.29
C ARG A 107 -4.97 12.44 -0.04
N PRO A 108 -6.17 12.27 -0.62
CA PRO A 108 -6.61 13.08 -1.76
C PRO A 108 -6.60 14.55 -1.37
N LEU A 109 -6.00 15.39 -2.21
CA LEU A 109 -6.10 16.83 -2.08
C LEU A 109 -7.44 17.29 -2.65
N GLU A 110 -8.01 18.35 -2.07
CA GLU A 110 -9.22 18.96 -2.61
C GLU A 110 -8.96 19.41 -4.05
N LYS A 111 -9.96 19.26 -4.92
CA LYS A 111 -9.88 19.84 -6.26
C LYS A 111 -9.75 21.35 -6.12
N GLN A 112 -8.68 21.91 -6.69
CA GLN A 112 -8.57 23.34 -6.92
C GLN A 112 -9.56 23.79 -7.99
#